data_AF-A0AAV6AXC6-F1
#
_entry.id   AF-A0AAV6AXC6-F1
#
_cell.length_a   1.000
_cell.length_b   1.000
_cell.length_c   1.000
_cell.angle_alpha   90.00
_cell.angle_beta   90.00
_cell.angle_gamma   90.00
#
_symmetry.space_group_name_H-M   'P 1'
#
loop_
_entity.id
_entity.type
_entity.pdbx_description
1 polymer ?
#
loop_
_entity_poly.entity_id
_entity_poly.type
_entity_poly.pdbx_seq_one_letter_code
_entity_poly.pdbx_strand_id
1 'polypeptide(L)'
;VQDNTEVHRVVLPYRSWDLLDLIGHNHAHTLLRQSVRYCVKAESYSRNPIHDEPRTLLPRVLEEHRLLDRNPGTKTPEDIWVDQLSQTIFKSTPVQAANAAAAALAEDFSPGAVGEAISLAANQLILRDQGRTPRDESPGKTVGSVHGDSIGVHACDSANAWRNMARVTNSRNTFACLILGAYQVALDRGNRGGDFLNWQPLPVKWHLDGIKSSEADALLREADEAIRQNLQSRAAAIIHRYGELGHAPRPVFELMLRYAVSEDGALHAEKYYRTVSEEFSATRPAFRWRQLVALARVTASEYGRPAAGIAEARELLKV
;
A
#
# COMPACT_ATOMS: atom_id res chain seq x y z
N VAL A 1 -7.83 22.19 9.56
CA VAL A 1 -7.24 21.20 8.62
C VAL A 1 -8.32 20.89 7.61
N GLN A 2 -8.03 21.00 6.32
CA GLN A 2 -9.00 20.70 5.25
C GLN A 2 -8.66 19.37 4.57
N ASP A 3 -9.64 18.82 3.86
CA ASP A 3 -9.52 17.53 3.18
C ASP A 3 -8.39 17.58 2.13
N ASN A 4 -7.52 16.59 2.19
CA ASN A 4 -6.40 16.41 1.28
C ASN A 4 -5.91 14.95 1.40
N THR A 5 -5.41 14.38 0.32
CA THR A 5 -5.14 12.95 0.21
C THR A 5 -3.65 12.58 0.24
N GLU A 6 -2.78 13.54 0.50
CA GLU A 6 -1.33 13.34 0.64
C GLU A 6 -1.02 12.27 1.71
N VAL A 7 -0.07 11.37 1.39
CA VAL A 7 0.18 10.13 2.15
C VAL A 7 0.52 10.38 3.62
N HIS A 8 1.31 11.40 3.96
CA HIS A 8 1.67 11.68 5.36
C HIS A 8 0.49 12.22 6.16
N ARG A 9 -0.47 12.92 5.53
CA ARG A 9 -1.71 13.35 6.20
C ARG A 9 -2.60 12.18 6.63
N VAL A 10 -2.37 10.98 6.10
CA VAL A 10 -3.22 9.79 6.27
C VAL A 10 -2.49 8.69 7.03
N VAL A 11 -1.26 8.38 6.65
CA VAL A 11 -0.45 7.31 7.25
C VAL A 11 0.01 7.68 8.66
N LEU A 12 0.44 8.92 8.89
CA LEU A 12 0.86 9.36 10.24
C LEU A 12 -0.25 9.22 11.29
N PRO A 13 -1.49 9.72 11.08
CA PRO A 13 -2.54 9.52 12.06
C PRO A 13 -2.94 8.05 12.22
N TYR A 14 -3.03 7.26 11.15
CA TYR A 14 -3.34 5.84 11.28
C TYR A 14 -2.28 5.08 12.08
N ARG A 15 -0.99 5.22 11.74
CA ARG A 15 0.09 4.53 12.45
C ARG A 15 0.21 4.99 13.90
N SER A 16 -0.02 6.27 14.16
CA SER A 16 -0.06 6.80 15.53
C SER A 16 -1.22 6.22 16.34
N TRP A 17 -2.37 5.99 15.71
CA TRP A 17 -3.54 5.35 16.32
C TRP A 17 -3.32 3.85 16.57
N ASP A 18 -2.81 3.11 15.57
CA ASP A 18 -2.53 1.66 15.64
C ASP A 18 -1.55 1.32 16.78
N LEU A 19 -0.59 2.21 17.06
CA LEU A 19 0.35 2.03 18.17
C LEU A 19 -0.26 2.24 19.57
N LEU A 20 -1.50 2.73 19.69
CA LEU A 20 -2.11 2.99 21.01
C LEU A 20 -2.39 1.72 21.80
N ASP A 21 -2.63 0.60 21.13
CA ASP A 21 -2.82 -0.69 21.80
C ASP A 21 -1.52 -1.21 22.42
N LEU A 22 -0.36 -0.78 21.89
CA LEU A 22 0.95 -1.12 22.43
C LEU A 22 1.42 -0.11 23.49
N ILE A 23 1.30 1.19 23.18
CA ILE A 23 1.87 2.28 24.00
C ILE A 23 0.91 2.72 25.11
N GLY A 24 -0.40 2.50 24.92
CA GLY A 24 -1.45 2.87 25.85
C GLY A 24 -2.21 4.14 25.42
N HIS A 25 -3.54 4.08 25.54
CA HIS A 25 -4.46 5.15 25.12
C HIS A 25 -4.22 6.50 25.83
N ASN A 26 -3.65 6.50 27.04
CA ASN A 26 -3.28 7.72 27.76
C ASN A 26 -2.21 8.56 27.02
N HIS A 27 -1.48 7.95 26.07
CA HIS A 27 -0.49 8.62 25.24
C HIS A 27 -1.04 9.12 23.90
N ALA A 28 -2.35 8.98 23.63
CA ALA A 28 -2.97 9.36 22.36
C ALA A 28 -2.68 10.80 21.94
N HIS A 29 -2.79 11.75 22.87
CA HIS A 29 -2.47 13.15 22.59
C HIS A 29 -1.01 13.32 22.14
N THR A 30 -0.07 12.63 22.79
CA THR A 30 1.37 12.71 22.47
C THR A 30 1.69 12.12 21.10
N LEU A 31 1.06 11.01 20.71
CA LEU A 31 1.28 10.37 19.41
C LEU A 31 0.61 11.18 18.28
N LEU A 32 -0.65 11.58 18.46
CA LEU A 32 -1.44 12.23 17.40
C LEU A 32 -1.12 13.72 17.19
N ARG A 33 -0.48 14.41 18.15
CA ARG A 33 -0.14 15.83 18.01
C ARG A 33 0.72 16.12 16.78
N GLN A 34 1.60 15.19 16.40
CA GLN A 34 2.48 15.40 15.25
C GLN A 34 1.70 15.33 13.94
N SER A 35 0.71 14.45 13.85
CA SER A 35 -0.21 14.38 12.71
C SER A 35 -0.98 15.69 12.54
N VAL A 36 -1.53 16.25 13.63
CA VAL A 36 -2.22 17.55 13.60
C VAL A 36 -1.26 18.67 13.18
N ARG A 37 -0.06 18.71 13.76
CA ARG A 37 0.96 19.72 13.43
C ARG A 37 1.37 19.66 11.96
N TYR A 38 1.58 18.45 11.43
CA TYR A 38 1.89 18.26 10.01
C TYR A 38 0.77 18.81 9.13
N CYS A 39 -0.47 18.42 9.39
CA CYS A 39 -1.62 18.86 8.62
C CYS A 39 -1.83 20.38 8.69
N VAL A 40 -1.68 21.00 9.87
CA VAL A 40 -1.80 22.46 10.04
C VAL A 40 -0.68 23.19 9.29
N LYS A 41 0.56 22.72 9.40
CA LYS A 41 1.70 23.30 8.66
C LYS A 41 1.46 23.20 7.15
N ALA A 42 0.94 22.07 6.68
CA ALA A 42 0.69 21.87 5.26
C ALA A 42 -0.43 22.76 4.69
N GLU A 43 -1.29 23.37 5.52
CA GLU A 43 -2.24 24.39 5.05
C GLU A 43 -1.59 25.74 4.70
N SER A 44 -0.37 25.99 5.16
CA SER A 44 0.35 27.23 4.81
C SER A 44 1.11 27.12 3.48
N TYR A 45 1.09 25.97 2.81
CA TYR A 45 1.78 25.76 1.55
C TYR A 45 0.98 26.34 0.38
N SER A 46 1.67 26.68 -0.71
CA SER A 46 1.03 27.18 -1.92
C SER A 46 -0.02 26.18 -2.42
N ARG A 47 -1.22 26.70 -2.68
CA ARG A 47 -2.34 25.88 -3.15
C ARG A 47 -2.05 25.31 -4.52
N ASN A 48 -2.34 24.03 -4.68
CA ASN A 48 -2.27 23.32 -5.94
C ASN A 48 -3.68 22.81 -6.27
N PRO A 49 -4.29 23.23 -7.39
CA PRO A 49 -5.64 22.82 -7.77
C PRO A 49 -5.87 21.30 -7.72
N ILE A 50 -4.86 20.50 -8.10
CA ILE A 50 -4.94 19.03 -8.09
C ILE A 50 -5.04 18.48 -6.65
N HIS A 51 -4.34 19.10 -5.71
CA HIS A 51 -4.34 18.70 -4.30
C HIS A 51 -5.52 19.28 -3.52
N ASP A 52 -6.19 20.30 -4.04
CA ASP A 52 -7.36 20.92 -3.43
C ASP A 52 -8.69 20.34 -3.96
N GLU A 53 -8.69 19.63 -5.10
CA GLU A 53 -9.89 18.98 -5.67
C GLU A 53 -10.68 18.11 -4.66
N PRO A 54 -10.05 17.32 -3.77
CA PRO A 54 -10.78 16.57 -2.74
C PRO A 54 -11.72 17.42 -1.87
N ARG A 55 -11.42 18.71 -1.64
CA ARG A 55 -12.19 19.61 -0.78
C ARG A 55 -13.58 19.91 -1.33
N THR A 56 -13.72 19.94 -2.66
CA THR A 56 -15.00 20.17 -3.34
C THR A 56 -15.62 18.87 -3.85
N LEU A 57 -14.77 17.90 -4.23
CA LEU A 57 -15.21 16.60 -4.71
C LEU A 57 -15.93 15.80 -3.63
N LEU A 58 -15.33 15.67 -2.44
CA LEU A 58 -15.86 14.76 -1.42
C LEU A 58 -17.28 15.14 -0.95
N PRO A 59 -17.59 16.39 -0.57
CA PRO A 59 -18.95 16.77 -0.18
C PRO A 59 -19.96 16.47 -1.29
N ARG A 60 -19.61 16.80 -2.54
CA ARG A 60 -20.46 16.57 -3.71
C ARG A 60 -20.74 15.08 -3.93
N VAL A 61 -19.71 14.23 -3.92
CA VAL A 61 -19.87 12.79 -4.13
C VAL A 61 -20.68 12.15 -2.99
N LEU A 62 -20.47 12.58 -1.74
CA LEU A 62 -21.29 12.10 -0.62
C LEU A 62 -22.77 12.47 -0.77
N GLU A 63 -23.07 13.66 -1.27
CA GLU A 63 -24.44 14.12 -1.53
C GLU A 63 -25.09 13.42 -2.74
N GLU A 64 -24.39 13.37 -3.88
CA GLU A 64 -24.84 12.73 -5.12
C GLU A 64 -25.22 11.25 -4.89
N HIS A 65 -24.44 10.54 -4.07
CA HIS A 65 -24.68 9.13 -3.72
C HIS A 65 -25.51 8.93 -2.44
N ARG A 66 -26.01 10.03 -1.83
CA ARG A 66 -26.86 10.03 -0.63
C ARG A 66 -26.24 9.31 0.57
N LEU A 67 -24.94 9.48 0.79
CA LEU A 67 -24.17 8.75 1.82
C LEU A 67 -24.14 9.44 3.18
N LEU A 68 -24.46 10.74 3.28
CA LEU A 68 -24.29 11.52 4.53
C LEU A 68 -25.05 10.97 5.74
N ASP A 69 -26.27 10.46 5.51
CA ASP A 69 -27.16 9.96 6.56
C ASP A 69 -27.31 8.42 6.51
N ARG A 70 -26.44 7.73 5.77
CA ARG A 70 -26.48 6.27 5.63
C ARG A 70 -25.59 5.57 6.65
N ASN A 71 -26.01 4.36 7.00
CA ASN A 71 -25.13 3.41 7.65
C ASN A 71 -24.37 2.60 6.60
N PRO A 72 -23.14 2.15 6.89
CA PRO A 72 -22.41 1.33 5.94
C PRO A 72 -23.11 0.00 5.67
N GLY A 73 -23.12 -0.41 4.41
CA GLY A 73 -23.73 -1.67 3.99
C GLY A 73 -22.97 -2.90 4.47
N THR A 74 -23.57 -4.07 4.28
CA THR A 74 -23.04 -5.37 4.73
C THR A 74 -22.90 -6.38 3.61
N LYS A 75 -23.27 -6.04 2.37
CA LYS A 75 -23.23 -6.98 1.23
C LYS A 75 -21.80 -7.42 0.96
N THR A 76 -21.56 -8.73 1.01
CA THR A 76 -20.28 -9.35 0.72
C THR A 76 -20.24 -9.75 -0.76
N PRO A 77 -19.34 -9.18 -1.57
CA PRO A 77 -19.20 -9.53 -2.98
C PRO A 77 -18.32 -10.76 -3.22
N GLU A 78 -18.57 -11.44 -4.33
CA GLU A 78 -17.68 -12.45 -4.89
C GLU A 78 -16.34 -11.87 -5.35
N ASP A 79 -15.36 -12.75 -5.57
CA ASP A 79 -13.99 -12.39 -5.96
C ASP A 79 -13.94 -11.58 -7.26
N ILE A 80 -14.77 -11.95 -8.23
CA ILE A 80 -14.83 -11.28 -9.52
C ILE A 80 -15.25 -9.81 -9.39
N TRP A 81 -16.17 -9.51 -8.48
CA TRP A 81 -16.62 -8.13 -8.27
C TRP A 81 -15.51 -7.28 -7.62
N VAL A 82 -14.75 -7.85 -6.67
CA VAL A 82 -13.63 -7.12 -6.05
C VAL A 82 -12.52 -6.86 -7.05
N ASP A 83 -12.17 -7.84 -7.88
CA ASP A 83 -11.16 -7.64 -8.93
C ASP A 83 -11.66 -6.61 -9.96
N GLN A 84 -12.93 -6.65 -10.37
CA GLN A 84 -13.53 -5.66 -11.26
C GLN A 84 -13.49 -4.25 -10.68
N LEU A 85 -13.90 -4.04 -9.42
CA LEU A 85 -13.83 -2.72 -8.78
C LEU A 85 -12.38 -2.24 -8.66
N SER A 86 -11.46 -3.14 -8.30
CA SER A 86 -10.02 -2.82 -8.26
C SER A 86 -9.49 -2.36 -9.61
N GLN A 87 -9.85 -3.06 -10.70
CA GLN A 87 -9.49 -2.67 -12.06
C GLN A 87 -10.14 -1.35 -12.48
N THR A 88 -11.39 -1.10 -12.10
CA THR A 88 -12.06 0.19 -12.35
C THR A 88 -11.30 1.33 -11.66
N ILE A 89 -11.01 1.21 -10.36
CA ILE A 89 -10.26 2.20 -9.60
C ILE A 89 -8.88 2.44 -10.24
N PHE A 90 -8.17 1.39 -10.60
CA PHE A 90 -6.83 1.48 -11.19
C PHE A 90 -6.84 2.15 -12.58
N LYS A 91 -7.85 1.90 -13.42
CA LYS A 91 -7.88 2.37 -14.82
C LYS A 91 -8.50 3.76 -14.99
N SER A 92 -9.34 4.17 -14.05
CA SER A 92 -10.11 5.42 -14.10
C SER A 92 -9.30 6.67 -13.76
N THR A 93 -9.89 7.85 -14.01
CA THR A 93 -9.41 9.12 -13.44
C THR A 93 -9.69 9.18 -11.94
N PRO A 94 -9.02 10.07 -11.17
CA PRO A 94 -9.26 10.21 -9.73
C PRO A 94 -10.73 10.43 -9.36
N VAL A 95 -11.41 11.35 -10.06
CA VAL A 95 -12.85 11.64 -9.86
C VAL A 95 -13.73 10.43 -10.17
N GLN A 96 -13.41 9.68 -11.24
CA GLN A 96 -14.15 8.47 -11.61
C GLN A 96 -13.94 7.35 -10.58
N ALA A 97 -12.73 7.17 -10.07
CA ALA A 97 -12.42 6.19 -9.03
C ALA A 97 -13.15 6.51 -7.71
N ALA A 98 -13.18 7.79 -7.31
CA ALA A 98 -13.96 8.26 -6.17
C ALA A 98 -15.45 7.91 -6.31
N ASN A 99 -16.03 8.18 -7.48
CA ASN A 99 -17.42 7.87 -7.79
C ASN A 99 -17.69 6.36 -7.84
N ALA A 100 -16.77 5.55 -8.34
CA ALA A 100 -16.92 4.10 -8.34
C ALA A 100 -16.98 3.53 -6.91
N ALA A 101 -16.14 4.02 -6.01
CA ALA A 101 -16.19 3.65 -4.60
C ALA A 101 -17.49 4.12 -3.93
N ALA A 102 -17.93 5.36 -4.19
CA ALA A 102 -19.19 5.89 -3.66
C ALA A 102 -20.41 5.10 -4.15
N ALA A 103 -20.45 4.74 -5.43
CA ALA A 103 -21.51 3.92 -6.01
C ALA A 103 -21.56 2.54 -5.35
N ALA A 104 -20.41 1.88 -5.17
CA ALA A 104 -20.35 0.60 -4.49
C ALA A 104 -20.88 0.68 -3.04
N LEU A 105 -20.54 1.76 -2.32
CA LEU A 105 -21.05 1.99 -0.96
C LEU A 105 -22.57 2.27 -0.94
N ALA A 106 -23.08 2.99 -1.94
CA ALA A 106 -24.51 3.26 -2.09
C ALA A 106 -25.33 2.00 -2.47
N GLU A 107 -24.69 1.03 -3.13
CA GLU A 107 -25.24 -0.31 -3.42
C GLU A 107 -25.12 -1.29 -2.24
N ASP A 108 -24.85 -0.78 -1.04
CA ASP A 108 -24.76 -1.51 0.23
C ASP A 108 -23.63 -2.55 0.29
N PHE A 109 -22.62 -2.48 -0.59
CA PHE A 109 -21.41 -3.28 -0.44
C PHE A 109 -20.66 -2.89 0.83
N SER A 110 -20.15 -3.91 1.52
CA SER A 110 -19.44 -3.71 2.77
C SER A 110 -18.20 -2.81 2.58
N PRO A 111 -17.94 -1.86 3.50
CA PRO A 111 -16.71 -1.05 3.49
C PRO A 111 -15.44 -1.90 3.40
N GLY A 112 -15.45 -3.08 4.01
CA GLY A 112 -14.34 -4.02 3.99
C GLY A 112 -13.98 -4.51 2.58
N ALA A 113 -14.98 -4.73 1.72
CA ALA A 113 -14.79 -5.16 0.33
C ALA A 113 -14.38 -4.01 -0.60
N VAL A 114 -14.96 -2.82 -0.40
CA VAL A 114 -14.53 -1.61 -1.14
C VAL A 114 -13.07 -1.28 -0.80
N GLY A 115 -12.70 -1.32 0.48
CA GLY A 115 -11.33 -1.14 0.94
C GLY A 115 -10.36 -2.20 0.40
N GLU A 116 -10.81 -3.44 0.25
CA GLU A 116 -10.02 -4.50 -0.39
C GLU A 116 -9.74 -4.18 -1.86
N ALA A 117 -10.75 -3.75 -2.61
CA ALA A 117 -10.59 -3.38 -4.01
C ALA A 117 -9.59 -2.20 -4.18
N ILE A 118 -9.64 -1.21 -3.29
CA ILE A 118 -8.69 -0.08 -3.25
C ILE A 118 -7.26 -0.58 -2.98
N SER A 119 -7.08 -1.47 -1.99
CA SER A 119 -5.78 -2.08 -1.68
C SER A 119 -5.21 -2.86 -2.86
N LEU A 120 -6.03 -3.65 -3.55
CA LEU A 120 -5.62 -4.37 -4.75
C LEU A 120 -5.28 -3.43 -5.92
N ALA A 121 -6.00 -2.30 -6.04
CA ALA A 121 -5.69 -1.29 -7.05
C ALA A 121 -4.35 -0.60 -6.76
N ALA A 122 -4.07 -0.29 -5.49
CA ALA A 122 -2.77 0.24 -5.06
C ALA A 122 -1.63 -0.78 -5.31
N ASN A 123 -1.88 -2.05 -5.03
CA ASN A 123 -0.92 -3.14 -5.27
C ASN A 123 -0.53 -3.24 -6.76
N GLN A 124 -1.44 -2.93 -7.70
CA GLN A 124 -1.10 -2.86 -9.13
C GLN A 124 0.01 -1.84 -9.42
N LEU A 125 0.11 -0.75 -8.64
CA LEU A 125 1.16 0.25 -8.82
C LEU A 125 2.52 -0.36 -8.50
N ILE A 126 2.66 -1.13 -7.41
CA ILE A 126 3.93 -1.82 -7.14
C ILE A 126 4.21 -2.90 -8.16
N LEU A 127 3.21 -3.68 -8.57
CA LEU A 127 3.45 -4.78 -9.51
C LEU A 127 3.80 -4.30 -10.92
N ARG A 128 3.39 -3.10 -11.31
CA ARG A 128 3.59 -2.55 -12.67
C ARG A 128 4.67 -1.48 -12.75
N ASP A 129 5.10 -0.92 -11.63
CA ASP A 129 6.11 0.14 -11.60
C ASP A 129 7.34 -0.30 -12.42
N GLN A 130 7.90 0.55 -13.28
CA GLN A 130 9.21 0.29 -13.91
C GLN A 130 10.36 0.83 -13.05
N GLY A 131 10.03 1.43 -11.91
CA GLY A 131 10.96 2.02 -10.97
C GLY A 131 11.37 3.43 -11.35
N ARG A 132 12.23 4.01 -10.50
CA ARG A 132 12.70 5.38 -10.64
C ARG A 132 13.34 5.63 -12.00
N THR A 133 13.01 6.77 -12.61
CA THR A 133 13.66 7.23 -13.82
C THR A 133 15.04 7.83 -13.50
N PRO A 134 15.92 8.10 -14.49
CA PRO A 134 17.16 8.83 -14.24
C PRO A 134 16.98 10.19 -13.56
N ARG A 135 15.81 10.82 -13.71
CA ARG A 135 15.48 12.10 -13.04
C ARG A 135 15.21 11.93 -11.54
N ASP A 136 14.72 10.76 -11.14
CA ASP A 136 14.26 10.49 -9.78
C ASP A 136 15.31 9.75 -8.94
N GLU A 137 16.49 9.51 -9.51
CA GLU A 137 17.61 8.89 -8.82
C GLU A 137 18.07 9.76 -7.64
N SER A 138 18.33 9.10 -6.51
CA SER A 138 18.89 9.72 -5.32
C SER A 138 19.76 8.72 -4.56
N PRO A 139 20.60 9.16 -3.61
CA PRO A 139 21.45 8.25 -2.84
C PRO A 139 20.64 7.10 -2.23
N GLY A 140 21.06 5.87 -2.52
CA GLY A 140 20.38 4.65 -2.11
C GLY A 140 19.22 4.19 -3.00
N LYS A 141 18.66 5.07 -3.82
CA LYS A 141 17.48 4.85 -4.66
C LYS A 141 17.82 5.02 -6.14
N THR A 142 18.51 4.04 -6.70
CA THR A 142 19.02 4.06 -8.09
C THR A 142 17.89 3.91 -9.12
N VAL A 143 18.20 4.18 -10.39
CA VAL A 143 17.30 3.93 -11.52
C VAL A 143 16.73 2.50 -11.47
N GLY A 144 15.43 2.36 -11.74
CA GLY A 144 14.71 1.08 -11.73
C GLY A 144 14.34 0.57 -10.33
N SER A 145 14.71 1.28 -9.26
CA SER A 145 14.31 0.91 -7.90
C SER A 145 12.83 1.23 -7.61
N VAL A 146 12.18 0.39 -6.80
CA VAL A 146 10.76 0.51 -6.38
C VAL A 146 10.58 0.50 -4.87
N HIS A 147 11.66 0.59 -4.08
CA HIS A 147 11.61 0.71 -2.63
C HIS A 147 11.53 2.17 -2.16
N GLY A 148 11.50 2.39 -0.85
CA GLY A 148 11.49 3.73 -0.26
C GLY A 148 10.19 4.47 -0.54
N ASP A 149 10.32 5.72 -0.99
CA ASP A 149 9.21 6.61 -1.33
C ASP A 149 8.65 6.42 -2.75
N SER A 150 8.79 5.23 -3.30
CA SER A 150 8.26 4.90 -4.64
C SER A 150 6.75 5.12 -4.71
N ILE A 151 6.25 5.26 -5.94
CA ILE A 151 4.82 5.49 -6.19
C ILE A 151 4.01 4.35 -5.60
N GLY A 152 4.41 3.11 -5.90
CA GLY A 152 3.69 1.94 -5.45
C GLY A 152 3.71 1.75 -3.92
N VAL A 153 4.86 1.88 -3.25
CA VAL A 153 4.96 1.71 -1.78
C VAL A 153 4.05 2.72 -1.08
N HIS A 154 4.14 3.99 -1.46
CA HIS A 154 3.30 5.04 -0.87
C HIS A 154 1.81 4.84 -1.15
N ALA A 155 1.45 4.43 -2.36
CA ALA A 155 0.05 4.16 -2.69
C ALA A 155 -0.52 3.02 -1.82
N CYS A 156 0.26 1.95 -1.62
CA CYS A 156 -0.15 0.83 -0.76
C CYS A 156 -0.26 1.23 0.71
N ASP A 157 0.71 1.98 1.25
CA ASP A 157 0.65 2.49 2.62
C ASP A 157 -0.57 3.41 2.82
N SER A 158 -0.84 4.29 1.85
CA SER A 158 -1.99 5.18 1.86
C SER A 158 -3.31 4.41 1.83
N ALA A 159 -3.45 3.43 0.92
CA ALA A 159 -4.63 2.59 0.82
C ALA A 159 -4.89 1.80 2.10
N ASN A 160 -3.85 1.22 2.71
CA ASN A 160 -3.93 0.52 3.99
C ASN A 160 -4.36 1.46 5.12
N ALA A 161 -3.82 2.67 5.19
CA ALA A 161 -4.21 3.65 6.19
C ALA A 161 -5.68 4.09 6.04
N TRP A 162 -6.11 4.42 4.81
CA TRP A 162 -7.52 4.75 4.53
C TRP A 162 -8.47 3.63 4.93
N ARG A 163 -8.14 2.39 4.54
CA ARG A 163 -8.95 1.21 4.82
C ARG A 163 -9.09 0.96 6.31
N ASN A 164 -8.02 1.10 7.09
CA ASN A 164 -8.08 0.85 8.53
C ASN A 164 -8.73 2.00 9.31
N MET A 165 -8.50 3.27 8.92
CA MET A 165 -9.26 4.38 9.49
C MET A 165 -10.77 4.23 9.27
N ALA A 166 -11.17 3.74 8.09
CA ALA A 166 -12.58 3.48 7.78
C ALA A 166 -13.25 2.46 8.72
N ARG A 167 -12.48 1.58 9.38
CA ARG A 167 -12.98 0.55 10.31
C ARG A 167 -13.25 1.06 11.72
N VAL A 168 -12.60 2.16 12.12
CA VAL A 168 -12.58 2.65 13.51
C VAL A 168 -13.22 4.04 13.66
N THR A 169 -13.98 4.46 12.65
CA THR A 169 -14.61 5.78 12.60
C THR A 169 -16.13 5.66 12.41
N ASN A 170 -16.84 6.79 12.39
CA ASN A 170 -18.29 6.80 12.17
C ASN A 170 -18.66 6.61 10.68
N SER A 171 -19.94 6.34 10.39
CA SER A 171 -20.45 6.05 9.04
C SER A 171 -20.00 7.06 7.98
N ARG A 172 -20.15 8.36 8.25
CA ARG A 172 -19.76 9.44 7.34
C ARG A 172 -18.27 9.39 7.02
N ASN A 173 -17.44 9.21 8.05
CA ASN A 173 -15.99 9.16 7.88
C ASN A 173 -15.53 7.84 7.23
N THR A 174 -16.24 6.73 7.44
CA THR A 174 -16.01 5.46 6.73
C THR A 174 -16.16 5.66 5.23
N PHE A 175 -17.24 6.31 4.80
CA PHE A 175 -17.46 6.63 3.38
C PHE A 175 -16.40 7.58 2.85
N ALA A 176 -16.09 8.65 3.59
CA ALA A 176 -15.05 9.61 3.19
C ALA A 176 -13.69 8.94 3.00
N CYS A 177 -13.26 8.08 3.93
CA CYS A 177 -11.99 7.37 3.85
C CYS A 177 -11.88 6.52 2.57
N LEU A 178 -12.95 5.80 2.22
CA LEU A 178 -12.93 4.89 1.07
C LEU A 178 -13.04 5.63 -0.27
N ILE A 179 -13.84 6.71 -0.33
CA ILE A 179 -13.94 7.57 -1.52
C ILE A 179 -12.59 8.25 -1.79
N LEU A 180 -11.97 8.82 -0.75
CA LEU A 180 -10.66 9.46 -0.85
C LEU A 180 -9.53 8.46 -1.11
N GLY A 181 -9.61 7.25 -0.54
CA GLY A 181 -8.66 6.17 -0.83
C GLY A 181 -8.68 5.76 -2.30
N ALA A 182 -9.87 5.58 -2.88
CA ALA A 182 -10.01 5.28 -4.31
C ALA A 182 -9.51 6.42 -5.20
N TYR A 183 -9.85 7.67 -4.86
CA TYR A 183 -9.32 8.87 -5.52
C TYR A 183 -7.79 8.89 -5.51
N GLN A 184 -7.19 8.69 -4.34
CA GLN A 184 -5.74 8.81 -4.15
C GLN A 184 -4.97 7.77 -4.94
N VAL A 185 -5.42 6.52 -4.99
CA VAL A 185 -4.77 5.47 -5.79
C VAL A 185 -4.71 5.85 -7.28
N ALA A 186 -5.83 6.32 -7.83
CA ALA A 186 -5.89 6.77 -9.22
C ALA A 186 -5.06 8.05 -9.46
N LEU A 187 -4.96 8.93 -8.46
CA LEU A 187 -4.11 10.12 -8.51
C LEU A 187 -2.64 9.75 -8.50
N ASP A 188 -2.20 8.86 -7.60
CA ASP A 188 -0.80 8.41 -7.52
C ASP A 188 -0.35 7.78 -8.84
N ARG A 189 -1.22 6.97 -9.46
CA ARG A 189 -0.98 6.39 -10.79
C ARG A 189 -0.75 7.45 -11.87
N GLY A 190 -1.51 8.55 -11.88
CA GLY A 190 -1.47 9.53 -12.96
C GLY A 190 -0.51 10.70 -12.75
N ASN A 191 -0.33 11.14 -11.50
CA ASN A 191 0.28 12.44 -11.18
C ASN A 191 1.75 12.33 -10.74
N ARG A 192 2.23 11.13 -10.40
CA ARG A 192 3.61 10.90 -9.95
C ARG A 192 4.54 10.40 -11.06
N GLY A 193 4.06 10.34 -12.30
CA GLY A 193 4.78 9.82 -13.46
C GLY A 193 4.62 8.31 -13.62
N GLY A 194 5.00 7.80 -14.80
CA GLY A 194 4.90 6.38 -15.14
C GLY A 194 3.72 6.02 -16.04
N ASP A 195 3.89 4.96 -16.82
CA ASP A 195 2.92 4.51 -17.83
C ASP A 195 2.21 3.22 -17.38
N PHE A 196 1.67 3.27 -16.15
CA PHE A 196 1.13 2.11 -15.45
C PHE A 196 0.04 1.36 -16.23
N LEU A 197 -0.71 2.05 -17.09
CA LEU A 197 -1.76 1.41 -17.90
C LEU A 197 -1.20 0.52 -19.01
N ASN A 198 -0.01 0.83 -19.51
CA ASN A 198 0.65 0.07 -20.58
C ASN A 198 1.70 -0.91 -20.04
N TRP A 199 2.12 -0.77 -18.78
CA TRP A 199 3.04 -1.71 -18.14
C TRP A 199 2.34 -2.96 -17.64
N GLN A 200 3.00 -4.11 -17.78
CA GLN A 200 2.48 -5.40 -17.33
C GLN A 200 2.77 -5.63 -15.84
N PRO A 201 1.85 -6.25 -15.08
CA PRO A 201 2.09 -6.55 -13.68
C PRO A 201 3.07 -7.72 -13.57
N LEU A 202 3.96 -7.66 -12.58
CA LEU A 202 4.80 -8.76 -12.19
C LEU A 202 4.03 -9.80 -11.35
N PRO A 203 4.41 -11.09 -11.43
CA PRO A 203 5.32 -11.65 -12.43
C PRO A 203 4.63 -11.84 -13.78
N VAL A 204 5.39 -11.66 -14.87
CA VAL A 204 4.96 -12.04 -16.22
C VAL A 204 5.40 -13.48 -16.54
N LYS A 205 4.78 -14.09 -17.55
CA LYS A 205 4.91 -15.52 -17.87
C LYS A 205 6.36 -16.02 -17.94
N TRP A 206 7.25 -15.30 -18.64
CA TRP A 206 8.64 -15.76 -18.79
C TRP A 206 9.44 -15.74 -17.48
N HIS A 207 9.06 -14.92 -16.48
CA HIS A 207 9.68 -15.01 -15.15
C HIS A 207 9.30 -16.32 -14.45
N LEU A 208 8.06 -16.77 -14.65
CA LEU A 208 7.54 -18.01 -14.08
C LEU A 208 8.12 -19.24 -14.78
N ASP A 209 8.23 -19.22 -16.12
CA ASP A 209 8.75 -20.33 -16.92
C ASP A 209 10.20 -20.71 -16.53
N GLY A 210 10.96 -19.73 -16.01
CA GLY A 210 12.32 -19.91 -15.52
C GLY A 210 12.43 -20.52 -14.12
N ILE A 211 11.34 -20.76 -13.40
CA ILE A 211 11.36 -21.36 -12.06
C ILE A 211 11.14 -22.86 -12.20
N LYS A 212 12.08 -23.65 -11.68
CA LYS A 212 12.04 -25.12 -11.78
C LYS A 212 11.70 -25.78 -10.45
N SER A 213 12.01 -25.14 -9.34
CA SER A 213 11.75 -25.66 -8.00
C SER A 213 10.25 -25.69 -7.67
N SER A 214 9.83 -26.75 -7.00
CA SER A 214 8.52 -26.91 -6.36
C SER A 214 8.61 -26.92 -4.83
N GLU A 215 9.76 -27.29 -4.29
CA GLU A 215 9.95 -27.48 -2.86
C GLU A 215 10.03 -26.13 -2.12
N ALA A 216 9.31 -26.03 -1.00
CA ALA A 216 9.20 -24.79 -0.23
C ALA A 216 10.58 -24.23 0.15
N ASP A 217 11.46 -25.06 0.72
CA ASP A 217 12.79 -24.62 1.16
C ASP A 217 13.71 -24.22 0.00
N ALA A 218 13.57 -24.87 -1.16
CA ALA A 218 14.34 -24.53 -2.35
C ALA A 218 13.91 -23.16 -2.89
N LEU A 219 12.60 -22.91 -2.97
CA LEU A 219 12.05 -21.62 -3.38
C LEU A 219 12.43 -20.50 -2.41
N LEU A 220 12.45 -20.73 -1.10
CA LEU A 220 12.90 -19.73 -0.13
C LEU A 220 14.38 -19.38 -0.29
N ARG A 221 15.25 -20.36 -0.56
CA ARG A 221 16.67 -20.11 -0.88
C ARG A 221 16.84 -19.33 -2.17
N GLU A 222 16.13 -19.71 -3.24
CA GLU A 222 16.15 -18.95 -4.50
C GLU A 222 15.64 -17.51 -4.32
N ALA A 223 14.62 -17.29 -3.47
CA ALA A 223 14.12 -15.96 -3.17
C ALA A 223 15.16 -15.12 -2.41
N ASP A 224 15.82 -15.69 -1.40
CA ASP A 224 16.92 -15.04 -0.66
C ASP A 224 18.07 -14.64 -1.61
N GLU A 225 18.48 -15.54 -2.50
CA GLU A 225 19.49 -15.28 -3.51
C GLU A 225 19.08 -14.17 -4.49
N ALA A 226 17.83 -14.20 -4.97
CA ALA A 226 17.30 -13.17 -5.86
C ALA A 226 17.25 -11.79 -5.19
N ILE A 227 16.87 -11.73 -3.91
CA ILE A 227 16.87 -10.50 -3.11
C ILE A 227 18.29 -9.94 -3.02
N ARG A 228 19.26 -10.78 -2.64
CA ARG A 228 20.67 -10.36 -2.48
C ARG A 228 21.33 -9.90 -3.77
N GLN A 229 20.78 -10.25 -4.92
CA GLN A 229 21.25 -9.84 -6.25
C GLN A 229 20.40 -8.70 -6.86
N ASN A 230 19.50 -8.10 -6.07
CA ASN A 230 18.55 -7.08 -6.52
C ASN A 230 17.66 -7.49 -7.71
N LEU A 231 17.40 -8.80 -7.87
CA LEU A 231 16.60 -9.35 -8.97
C LEU A 231 15.09 -9.27 -8.66
N GLN A 232 14.55 -8.04 -8.66
CA GLN A 232 13.16 -7.73 -8.28
C GLN A 232 12.11 -8.65 -8.93
N SER A 233 12.16 -8.77 -10.26
CA SER A 233 11.22 -9.60 -11.03
C SER A 233 11.32 -11.09 -10.71
N ARG A 234 12.53 -11.57 -10.43
CA ARG A 234 12.78 -12.98 -10.07
C ARG A 234 12.27 -13.27 -8.67
N ALA A 235 12.56 -12.40 -7.70
CA ALA A 235 12.05 -12.53 -6.33
C ALA A 235 10.51 -12.54 -6.30
N ALA A 236 9.87 -11.62 -7.03
CA ALA A 236 8.41 -11.59 -7.20
C ALA A 236 7.85 -12.90 -7.78
N ALA A 237 8.47 -13.42 -8.84
CA ALA A 237 8.04 -14.64 -9.49
C ALA A 237 8.20 -15.89 -8.61
N ILE A 238 9.30 -15.99 -7.85
CA ILE A 238 9.54 -17.10 -6.92
C ILE A 238 8.48 -17.13 -5.82
N ILE A 239 8.17 -15.97 -5.21
CA ILE A 239 7.14 -15.88 -4.18
C ILE A 239 5.74 -16.11 -4.73
N HIS A 240 5.47 -15.70 -5.97
CA HIS A 240 4.22 -16.04 -6.67
C HIS A 240 4.09 -17.57 -6.80
N ARG A 241 5.13 -18.24 -7.32
CA ARG A 241 5.16 -19.70 -7.46
C ARG A 241 5.00 -20.42 -6.12
N TYR A 242 5.66 -19.92 -5.08
CA TYR A 242 5.53 -20.43 -3.71
C TYR A 242 4.08 -20.40 -3.23
N GLY A 243 3.38 -19.30 -3.49
CA GLY A 243 1.97 -19.15 -3.15
C GLY A 243 1.01 -20.01 -3.97
N GLU A 244 1.24 -20.14 -5.28
CA GLU A 244 0.45 -21.02 -6.16
C GLU A 244 0.51 -22.49 -5.74
N LEU A 245 1.66 -22.92 -5.19
CA LEU A 245 1.85 -24.29 -4.69
C LEU A 245 1.20 -24.52 -3.32
N GLY A 246 0.59 -23.50 -2.72
CA GLY A 246 -0.14 -23.63 -1.46
C GLY A 246 0.75 -23.73 -0.21
N HIS A 247 2.02 -23.37 -0.33
CA HIS A 247 2.97 -23.41 0.80
C HIS A 247 2.62 -22.40 1.89
N ALA A 248 3.11 -22.64 3.11
CA ALA A 248 2.79 -21.81 4.28
C ALA A 248 3.38 -20.39 4.14
N PRO A 249 2.60 -19.31 4.37
CA PRO A 249 3.09 -17.94 4.17
C PRO A 249 4.11 -17.48 5.23
N ARG A 250 4.12 -18.10 6.41
CA ARG A 250 4.93 -17.66 7.56
C ARG A 250 6.44 -17.64 7.26
N PRO A 251 7.05 -18.70 6.68
CA PRO A 251 8.45 -18.66 6.24
C PRO A 251 8.80 -17.52 5.27
N VAL A 252 7.87 -17.12 4.39
CA VAL A 252 8.09 -15.96 3.50
C VAL A 252 8.14 -14.67 4.29
N PHE A 253 7.22 -14.47 5.23
CA PHE A 253 7.24 -13.30 6.12
C PHE A 253 8.51 -13.25 6.98
N GLU A 254 9.01 -14.38 7.45
CA GLU A 254 10.25 -14.46 8.22
C GLU A 254 11.48 -14.12 7.37
N LEU A 255 11.52 -14.60 6.12
CA LEU A 255 12.53 -14.21 5.13
C LEU A 255 12.54 -12.70 4.92
N MET A 256 11.38 -12.10 4.60
CA MET A 256 11.28 -10.66 4.29
C MET A 256 11.56 -9.78 5.51
N LEU A 257 11.18 -10.22 6.72
CA LEU A 257 11.41 -9.47 7.96
C LEU A 257 12.89 -9.18 8.20
N ARG A 258 13.78 -10.12 7.83
CA ARG A 258 15.24 -9.94 7.99
C ARG A 258 15.74 -8.71 7.24
N TYR A 259 15.22 -8.49 6.03
CA TYR A 259 15.58 -7.36 5.18
C TYR A 259 14.82 -6.09 5.55
N ALA A 260 13.55 -6.22 5.94
CA ALA A 260 12.73 -5.09 6.33
C ALA A 260 13.34 -4.28 7.48
N VAL A 261 14.12 -4.92 8.35
CA VAL A 261 14.83 -4.25 9.45
C VAL A 261 16.28 -3.90 9.10
N SER A 262 16.93 -4.62 8.18
CA SER A 262 18.36 -4.43 7.89
C SER A 262 18.65 -3.47 6.74
N GLU A 263 17.68 -3.23 5.87
CA GLU A 263 17.82 -2.43 4.64
C GLU A 263 16.91 -1.19 4.67
N ASP A 264 17.25 -0.17 3.86
CA ASP A 264 16.54 1.10 3.67
C ASP A 264 16.10 1.80 4.98
N GLY A 265 17.09 2.22 5.77
CA GLY A 265 16.95 2.77 7.14
C GLY A 265 16.20 4.09 7.32
N ALA A 266 15.28 4.43 6.42
CA ALA A 266 14.36 5.56 6.55
C ALA A 266 12.93 5.10 6.92
N LEU A 267 12.79 3.93 7.55
CA LEU A 267 11.53 3.33 7.99
C LEU A 267 10.55 2.92 6.87
N HIS A 268 10.99 2.95 5.61
CA HIS A 268 10.11 2.57 4.49
C HIS A 268 9.90 1.06 4.43
N ALA A 269 10.96 0.29 4.65
CA ALA A 269 10.94 -1.17 4.59
C ALA A 269 10.08 -1.78 5.70
N GLU A 270 10.25 -1.33 6.95
CA GLU A 270 9.46 -1.76 8.11
C GLU A 270 7.98 -1.39 7.95
N LYS A 271 7.72 -0.15 7.50
CA LYS A 271 6.36 0.33 7.24
C LYS A 271 5.68 -0.51 6.18
N TYR A 272 6.35 -0.76 5.05
CA TYR A 272 5.76 -1.51 3.95
C TYR A 272 5.59 -3.00 4.30
N TYR A 273 6.53 -3.60 5.04
CA TYR A 273 6.37 -4.94 5.62
C TYR A 273 5.12 -5.03 6.48
N ARG A 274 4.89 -4.03 7.35
CA ARG A 274 3.70 -3.98 8.21
C ARG A 274 2.42 -3.81 7.39
N THR A 275 2.43 -2.92 6.40
CA THR A 275 1.33 -2.74 5.43
C THR A 275 0.97 -4.07 4.76
N VAL A 276 1.94 -4.80 4.22
CA VAL A 276 1.72 -6.10 3.56
C VAL A 276 1.21 -7.15 4.55
N SER A 277 1.71 -7.16 5.78
CA SER A 277 1.25 -8.11 6.81
C SER A 277 -0.23 -7.94 7.14
N GLU A 278 -0.68 -6.69 7.28
CA GLU A 278 -2.09 -6.34 7.51
C GLU A 278 -2.95 -6.65 6.29
N GLU A 279 -2.51 -6.24 5.10
CA GLU A 279 -3.27 -6.47 3.87
C GLU A 279 -3.35 -7.95 3.53
N PHE A 280 -2.29 -8.74 3.72
CA PHE A 280 -2.34 -10.19 3.51
C PHE A 280 -3.36 -10.87 4.44
N SER A 281 -3.42 -10.44 5.70
CA SER A 281 -4.33 -10.99 6.70
C SER A 281 -5.79 -10.61 6.43
N ALA A 282 -6.04 -9.42 5.87
CA ALA A 282 -7.38 -8.89 5.62
C ALA A 282 -7.89 -9.05 4.18
N THR A 283 -7.03 -9.51 3.25
CA THR A 283 -7.38 -9.78 1.86
C THR A 283 -7.79 -11.24 1.71
N ARG A 284 -8.79 -11.49 0.87
CA ARG A 284 -9.30 -12.84 0.62
C ARG A 284 -8.24 -13.76 0.01
N PRO A 285 -8.36 -15.09 0.20
CA PRO A 285 -7.37 -16.05 -0.28
C PRO A 285 -7.00 -15.93 -1.75
N ALA A 286 -7.96 -15.60 -2.62
CA ALA A 286 -7.74 -15.47 -4.06
C ALA A 286 -6.73 -14.37 -4.45
N PHE A 287 -6.55 -13.34 -3.61
CA PHE A 287 -5.74 -12.18 -3.97
C PHE A 287 -4.59 -11.88 -3.00
N ARG A 288 -4.62 -12.41 -1.76
CA ARG A 288 -3.64 -12.04 -0.71
C ARG A 288 -2.19 -12.27 -1.10
N TRP A 289 -1.89 -13.28 -1.93
CA TRP A 289 -0.53 -13.54 -2.41
C TRP A 289 0.05 -12.39 -3.26
N ARG A 290 -0.79 -11.58 -3.92
CA ARG A 290 -0.33 -10.37 -4.63
C ARG A 290 0.39 -9.39 -3.70
N GLN A 291 0.05 -9.37 -2.42
CA GLN A 291 0.71 -8.53 -1.41
C GLN A 291 2.13 -9.03 -1.09
N LEU A 292 2.31 -10.34 -0.90
CA LEU A 292 3.64 -10.94 -0.66
C LEU A 292 4.54 -10.89 -1.91
N VAL A 293 3.97 -11.04 -3.10
CA VAL A 293 4.69 -10.87 -4.37
C VAL A 293 5.23 -9.43 -4.50
N ALA A 294 4.41 -8.43 -4.17
CA ALA A 294 4.82 -7.04 -4.15
C ALA A 294 5.89 -6.76 -3.07
N LEU A 295 5.77 -7.36 -1.88
CA LEU A 295 6.80 -7.28 -0.83
C LEU A 295 8.14 -7.83 -1.31
N ALA A 296 8.15 -9.04 -1.89
CA ALA A 296 9.37 -9.65 -2.40
C ALA A 296 10.07 -8.77 -3.45
N ARG A 297 9.27 -8.11 -4.30
CA ARG A 297 9.77 -7.15 -5.29
C ARG A 297 10.45 -5.96 -4.62
N VAL A 298 9.80 -5.34 -3.63
CA VAL A 298 10.32 -4.18 -2.91
C VAL A 298 11.57 -4.56 -2.10
N THR A 299 11.53 -5.68 -1.38
CA THR A 299 12.66 -6.21 -0.61
C THR A 299 13.90 -6.49 -1.47
N ALA A 300 13.72 -7.05 -2.67
CA ALA A 300 14.83 -7.17 -3.62
C ALA A 300 15.32 -5.81 -4.10
N SER A 301 14.44 -4.81 -4.23
CA SER A 301 14.84 -3.48 -4.68
C SER A 301 15.68 -2.71 -3.66
N GLU A 302 15.44 -2.90 -2.35
CA GLU A 302 16.12 -2.18 -1.27
C GLU A 302 17.44 -2.82 -0.82
N TYR A 303 17.67 -4.09 -1.14
CA TYR A 303 18.86 -4.80 -0.68
C TYR A 303 20.17 -4.10 -1.05
N GLY A 304 21.12 -4.11 -0.11
CA GLY A 304 22.43 -3.47 -0.27
C GLY A 304 22.39 -1.99 0.11
N ARG A 305 21.42 -1.60 0.96
CA ARG A 305 21.22 -0.25 1.47
C ARG A 305 21.08 -0.31 2.99
N PRO A 306 22.17 -0.53 3.75
CA PRO A 306 22.07 -0.83 5.17
C PRO A 306 21.33 0.25 5.98
N ALA A 307 20.44 -0.21 6.87
CA ALA A 307 19.81 0.63 7.87
C ALA A 307 20.78 0.88 9.04
N ALA A 308 21.42 2.06 9.07
CA ALA A 308 22.43 2.39 10.09
C ALA A 308 21.91 2.22 11.53
N GLY A 309 20.62 2.52 11.76
CA GLY A 309 20.00 2.39 13.08
C GLY A 309 20.00 0.97 13.65
N ILE A 310 20.02 -0.08 12.81
CA ILE A 310 20.11 -1.46 13.32
C ILE A 310 21.51 -1.80 13.82
N ALA A 311 22.56 -1.34 13.14
CA ALA A 311 23.93 -1.56 13.62
C ALA A 311 24.13 -0.86 14.97
N GLU A 312 23.68 0.38 15.08
CA GLU A 312 23.71 1.16 16.33
C GLU A 312 22.87 0.49 17.44
N ALA A 313 21.65 0.04 17.12
CA ALA A 313 20.80 -0.66 18.09
C ALA A 313 21.44 -1.95 18.60
N ARG A 314 22.06 -2.75 17.73
CA ARG A 314 22.79 -3.97 18.10
C ARG A 314 23.97 -3.69 19.02
N GLU A 315 24.75 -2.66 18.68
CA GLU A 315 25.87 -2.20 19.52
C GLU A 315 25.39 -1.81 20.93
N LEU A 316 24.31 -1.01 21.01
CA LEU A 316 23.73 -0.59 22.28
C LEU A 316 23.12 -1.75 23.09
N LEU A 317 22.49 -2.72 22.41
CA LEU A 317 21.86 -3.89 23.03
C LEU A 317 22.85 -5.02 23.33
N LYS A 318 24.11 -4.94 22.85
CA LYS A 318 25.16 -5.96 22.99
C LYS A 318 24.75 -7.33 22.41
N VAL A 319 24.17 -7.33 21.21
CA VAL A 319 23.77 -8.52 20.44
C VAL A 319 24.30 -8.52 19.02
#